data_AF-A0A970KLK0-F1
#
_entry.id   AF-A0A970KLK0-F1
#
_cell.length_a   1.000
_cell.length_b   1.000
_cell.length_c   1.000
_cell.angle_alpha   90.00
_cell.angle_beta   90.00
_cell.angle_gamma   90.00
#
_symmetry.space_group_name_H-M   'P 1'
#
loop_
_entity.id
_entity.type
_entity.pdbx_description
1 polymer ?
#
loop_
_entity_poly.entity_id
_entity_poly.type
_entity_poly.pdbx_seq_one_letter_code
_entity_poly.pdbx_strand_id
1 'polypeptide(L)'
;MVRKFLTAIILILVLCMVMIPSFAEIEGETIFGDLEGFDIVEGSDGIPLTLGTTFAVRVPGKITAVRMYTGEAESGVYVVELWDVETKEHIAGPFDWEIESGTTGWRIFELPSPVEIEADKDYMVSVRNNSSSLVYQMVLGYFESIDSSDSVFNLENSYGAYSSDLNLFPEGRNQVTYPAFLRDVVFVPEVDEPEPTTEPETNPSTGDGAWSFILLGVFVALASAAVVVVSRGRKVEG
;
A
#
# COMPACT_ATOMS: atom_id res chain seq x y z
N MET A 1 3.34 -38.34 40.16
CA MET A 1 3.31 -38.52 38.69
C MET A 1 2.48 -37.44 37.99
N VAL A 2 1.26 -37.17 38.46
CA VAL A 2 0.30 -36.20 37.87
C VAL A 2 0.82 -34.76 37.78
N ARG A 3 1.59 -34.27 38.78
CA ARG A 3 2.13 -32.90 38.78
C ARG A 3 3.13 -32.61 37.65
N LYS A 4 3.94 -33.59 37.22
CA LYS A 4 4.90 -33.41 36.11
C LYS A 4 4.20 -33.40 34.74
N PHE A 5 3.07 -34.09 34.62
CA PHE A 5 2.22 -34.08 33.41
C PHE A 5 1.48 -32.75 33.24
N LEU A 6 1.01 -32.15 34.33
CA LEU A 6 0.31 -30.86 34.29
C LEU A 6 1.24 -29.71 33.89
N THR A 7 2.50 -29.72 34.35
CA THR A 7 3.49 -28.70 33.97
C THR A 7 3.90 -28.81 32.50
N ALA A 8 3.98 -30.03 31.95
CA ALA A 8 4.31 -30.23 30.53
C ALA A 8 3.18 -29.78 29.59
N ILE A 9 1.90 -29.98 29.98
CA ILE A 9 0.74 -29.53 29.20
C ILE A 9 0.61 -27.99 29.24
N ILE A 10 0.89 -27.36 30.38
CA ILE A 10 0.92 -25.88 30.48
C ILE A 10 2.11 -25.30 29.69
N LEU A 11 3.28 -25.96 29.67
CA LEU A 11 4.39 -25.53 28.84
C LEU A 11 4.07 -25.60 27.34
N ILE A 12 3.34 -26.63 26.89
CA ILE A 12 2.94 -26.78 25.48
C ILE A 12 1.83 -25.78 25.11
N LEU A 13 0.88 -25.50 26.01
CA LEU A 13 -0.15 -24.47 25.80
C LEU A 13 0.42 -23.04 25.80
N VAL A 14 1.46 -22.77 26.61
CA VAL A 14 2.16 -21.48 26.60
C VAL A 14 3.10 -21.36 25.39
N LEU A 15 3.68 -22.46 24.91
CA LEU A 15 4.50 -22.49 23.69
C LEU A 15 3.65 -22.34 22.40
N CYS A 16 2.39 -22.78 22.41
CA CYS A 16 1.44 -22.58 21.31
C CYS A 16 0.83 -21.17 21.26
N MET A 17 1.13 -20.28 22.21
CA MET A 17 0.56 -18.92 22.26
C MET A 17 1.43 -17.86 21.54
N VAL A 18 2.50 -18.28 20.83
CA VAL A 18 3.42 -17.37 20.11
C VAL A 18 3.57 -17.78 18.64
N MET A 19 2.44 -17.95 17.96
CA MET A 19 2.37 -17.96 16.49
C MET A 19 1.04 -17.31 16.10
N ILE A 20 0.81 -16.07 16.55
CA ILE A 20 -0.09 -15.21 15.79
C ILE A 20 0.69 -14.95 14.49
N PRO A 21 0.16 -15.27 13.30
CA PRO A 21 0.80 -14.80 12.08
C PRO A 21 0.92 -13.28 12.24
N SER A 22 2.15 -12.78 12.27
CA SER A 22 2.38 -11.36 12.08
C SER A 22 1.81 -11.11 10.70
N PHE A 23 0.60 -10.56 10.61
CA PHE A 23 0.22 -9.87 9.41
C PHE A 23 1.34 -8.85 9.23
N ALA A 24 2.14 -9.01 8.18
CA ALA A 24 3.02 -7.94 7.77
C ALA A 24 2.07 -6.79 7.46
N GLU A 25 1.97 -5.84 8.39
CA GLU A 25 1.30 -4.60 8.13
C GLU A 25 2.07 -3.99 6.97
N ILE A 26 1.36 -3.70 5.87
CA ILE A 26 1.98 -2.98 4.79
C ILE A 26 2.27 -1.60 5.37
N GLU A 27 3.54 -1.33 5.68
CA GLU A 27 3.98 0.01 6.05
C GLU A 27 3.86 0.90 4.81
N GLY A 28 2.79 1.69 4.74
CA GLY A 28 2.54 2.62 3.65
C GLY A 28 1.07 3.04 3.52
N GLU A 29 0.86 4.18 2.88
CA GLU A 29 -0.44 4.72 2.52
C GLU A 29 -0.86 4.22 1.13
N THR A 30 -2.17 4.21 0.86
CA THR A 30 -2.74 3.65 -0.39
C THR A 30 -3.86 4.56 -0.90
N ILE A 31 -4.13 4.56 -2.22
CA ILE A 31 -5.13 5.46 -2.85
C ILE A 31 -6.54 5.10 -2.39
N PHE A 32 -6.83 3.81 -2.28
CA PHE A 32 -8.19 3.31 -2.06
C PHE A 32 -8.49 2.91 -0.60
N GLY A 33 -7.48 2.86 0.27
CA GLY A 33 -7.66 2.44 1.66
C GLY A 33 -8.33 1.07 1.77
N ASP A 34 -9.41 0.99 2.56
CA ASP A 34 -10.23 -0.20 2.79
C ASP A 34 -11.52 -0.27 1.95
N LEU A 35 -11.86 0.81 1.23
CA LEU A 35 -13.09 0.96 0.44
C LEU A 35 -14.40 0.79 1.24
N GLU A 36 -14.39 1.04 2.56
CA GLU A 36 -15.61 0.97 3.36
C GLU A 36 -16.71 1.91 2.82
N GLY A 37 -17.90 1.35 2.58
CA GLY A 37 -19.06 2.11 2.08
C GLY A 37 -19.11 2.30 0.55
N PHE A 38 -18.14 1.78 -0.19
CA PHE A 38 -18.17 1.76 -1.66
C PHE A 38 -18.69 0.42 -2.21
N ASP A 39 -19.50 0.50 -3.26
CA ASP A 39 -19.91 -0.67 -4.03
C ASP A 39 -18.85 -1.02 -5.07
N ILE A 40 -18.18 -2.17 -4.89
CA ILE A 40 -17.24 -2.71 -5.88
C ILE A 40 -18.04 -3.48 -6.93
N VAL A 41 -17.83 -3.12 -8.19
CA VAL A 41 -18.50 -3.70 -9.35
C VAL A 41 -17.49 -4.39 -10.24
N GLU A 42 -17.86 -5.58 -10.73
CA GLU A 42 -17.08 -6.29 -11.75
C GLU A 42 -17.48 -5.80 -13.16
N GLY A 43 -16.49 -5.45 -13.96
CA GLY A 43 -16.63 -5.12 -15.38
C GLY A 43 -15.90 -6.11 -16.28
N SER A 44 -16.28 -6.14 -17.56
CA SER A 44 -15.53 -6.84 -18.62
C SER A 44 -15.87 -6.29 -20.00
N ASP A 45 -14.84 -6.07 -20.82
CA ASP A 45 -14.97 -5.65 -22.22
C ASP A 45 -14.74 -6.82 -23.20
N GLY A 46 -14.52 -8.03 -22.68
CA GLY A 46 -14.26 -9.22 -23.50
C GLY A 46 -12.92 -9.19 -24.25
N ILE A 47 -12.02 -8.26 -23.92
CA ILE A 47 -10.65 -8.15 -24.42
C ILE A 47 -9.68 -7.80 -23.29
N PRO A 48 -8.38 -8.14 -23.42
CA PRO A 48 -7.38 -7.69 -22.47
C PRO A 48 -7.25 -6.17 -22.53
N LEU A 49 -7.12 -5.55 -21.36
CA LEU A 49 -6.92 -4.12 -21.21
C LEU A 49 -5.74 -3.87 -20.27
N THR A 50 -5.01 -2.78 -20.53
CA THR A 50 -4.20 -2.12 -19.50
C THR A 50 -5.11 -1.15 -18.76
N LEU A 51 -5.36 -1.40 -17.47
CA LEU A 51 -6.21 -0.57 -16.62
C LEU A 51 -5.32 0.17 -15.63
N GLY A 52 -5.59 1.44 -15.37
CA GLY A 52 -4.77 2.24 -14.49
C GLY A 52 -5.53 3.26 -13.67
N THR A 53 -4.83 3.80 -12.68
CA THR A 53 -5.29 4.84 -11.76
C THR A 53 -4.23 5.92 -11.71
N THR A 54 -4.60 7.16 -12.01
CA THR A 54 -3.68 8.28 -11.77
C THR A 54 -3.69 8.70 -10.31
N PHE A 55 -2.58 9.26 -9.86
CA PHE A 55 -2.42 9.83 -8.52
C PHE A 55 -1.30 10.85 -8.51
N ALA A 56 -1.35 11.77 -7.54
CA ALA A 56 -0.23 12.58 -7.13
C ALA A 56 -0.08 12.48 -5.60
N VAL A 57 1.08 12.84 -5.08
CA VAL A 57 1.37 12.86 -3.64
C VAL A 57 1.79 14.27 -3.20
N ARG A 58 1.49 14.64 -1.95
CA ARG A 58 1.78 15.97 -1.39
C ARG A 58 3.21 16.13 -0.87
N VAL A 59 3.90 15.02 -0.64
CA VAL A 59 5.27 14.96 -0.15
C VAL A 59 6.05 13.92 -0.96
N PRO A 60 7.37 14.07 -1.14
CA PRO A 60 8.17 13.05 -1.81
C PRO A 60 8.15 11.73 -1.02
N GLY A 61 8.46 10.64 -1.70
CA GLY A 61 8.52 9.32 -1.07
C GLY A 61 8.75 8.21 -2.08
N LYS A 62 8.36 6.99 -1.71
CA LYS A 62 8.64 5.80 -2.52
C LYS A 62 7.41 4.90 -2.63
N ILE A 63 7.16 4.38 -3.83
CA ILE A 63 6.26 3.25 -4.02
C ILE A 63 7.03 1.97 -3.75
N THR A 64 6.53 1.16 -2.83
CA THR A 64 7.16 -0.12 -2.42
C THR A 64 6.43 -1.34 -2.97
N ALA A 65 5.13 -1.19 -3.24
CA ALA A 65 4.30 -2.25 -3.80
C ALA A 65 3.16 -1.68 -4.65
N VAL A 66 2.60 -2.53 -5.49
CA VAL A 66 1.33 -2.29 -6.21
C VAL A 66 0.27 -3.18 -5.62
N ARG A 67 -0.97 -2.69 -5.52
CA ARG A 67 -2.12 -3.52 -5.14
C ARG A 67 -3.12 -3.59 -6.28
N MET A 68 -3.85 -4.70 -6.31
CA MET A 68 -4.97 -4.91 -7.22
C MET A 68 -6.09 -5.57 -6.46
N TYR A 69 -7.30 -5.03 -6.51
CA TYR A 69 -8.46 -5.72 -5.97
C TYR A 69 -8.95 -6.75 -7.00
N THR A 70 -9.01 -8.01 -6.60
CA THR A 70 -9.43 -9.13 -7.46
C THR A 70 -10.82 -9.64 -7.08
N GLY A 71 -11.56 -10.13 -8.07
CA GLY A 71 -12.70 -11.03 -7.91
C GLY A 71 -12.26 -12.50 -7.81
N GLU A 72 -13.20 -13.40 -7.50
CA GLU A 72 -12.89 -14.83 -7.31
C GLU A 72 -12.40 -15.51 -8.61
N ALA A 73 -12.85 -15.04 -9.77
CA ALA A 73 -12.53 -15.63 -11.08
C ALA A 73 -11.20 -15.13 -11.69
N GLU A 74 -10.56 -14.12 -11.09
CA GLU A 74 -9.33 -13.54 -11.62
C GLU A 74 -8.12 -14.46 -11.38
N SER A 75 -7.31 -14.67 -12.42
CA SER A 75 -6.11 -15.53 -12.35
C SER A 75 -5.15 -15.35 -13.52
N GLY A 76 -3.95 -15.91 -13.38
CA GLY A 76 -2.88 -15.92 -14.39
C GLY A 76 -1.91 -14.75 -14.24
N VAL A 77 -1.07 -14.56 -15.25
CA VAL A 77 -0.03 -13.53 -15.25
C VAL A 77 -0.59 -12.17 -15.63
N TYR A 78 -0.67 -11.24 -14.69
CA TYR A 78 -0.92 -9.82 -14.96
C TYR A 78 0.41 -9.08 -15.16
N VAL A 79 0.37 -7.89 -15.76
CA VAL A 79 1.58 -7.07 -15.91
C VAL A 79 1.43 -5.74 -15.19
N VAL A 80 2.34 -5.47 -14.25
CA VAL A 80 2.41 -4.25 -13.44
C VAL A 80 3.33 -3.24 -14.10
N GLU A 81 2.84 -2.02 -14.28
CA GLU A 81 3.58 -0.89 -14.87
C GLU A 81 3.29 0.39 -14.07
N LEU A 82 4.33 1.21 -13.88
CA LEU A 82 4.23 2.55 -13.29
C LEU A 82 4.71 3.57 -14.32
N TRP A 83 3.97 4.67 -14.44
CA TRP A 83 4.16 5.64 -15.50
C TRP A 83 4.28 7.05 -14.96
N ASP A 84 5.09 7.85 -15.66
CA ASP A 84 5.02 9.30 -15.62
C ASP A 84 3.89 9.76 -16.56
N VAL A 85 2.92 10.53 -16.04
CA VAL A 85 1.74 10.94 -16.83
C VAL A 85 2.09 12.01 -17.87
N GLU A 86 3.09 12.85 -17.61
CA GLU A 86 3.50 13.92 -18.51
C GLU A 86 4.29 13.37 -19.69
N THR A 87 5.31 12.54 -19.43
CA THR A 87 6.16 11.98 -20.48
C THR A 87 5.53 10.75 -21.15
N LYS A 88 4.56 10.11 -20.48
CA LYS A 88 3.96 8.82 -20.87
C LYS A 88 4.97 7.67 -20.92
N GLU A 89 6.11 7.81 -20.25
CA GLU A 89 7.15 6.79 -20.18
C GLU A 89 7.01 5.93 -18.91
N HIS A 90 7.50 4.70 -18.97
CA HIS A 90 7.63 3.85 -17.79
C HIS A 90 8.66 4.44 -16.83
N ILE A 91 8.26 4.60 -15.57
CA ILE A 91 9.18 4.84 -14.46
C ILE A 91 9.57 3.53 -13.76
N ALA A 92 8.73 2.49 -13.88
CA ALA A 92 9.05 1.11 -13.50
C ALA A 92 8.16 0.09 -14.23
N GLY A 93 8.64 -1.15 -14.31
CA GLY A 93 8.00 -2.22 -15.06
C GLY A 93 8.43 -2.24 -16.54
N PRO A 94 7.83 -3.12 -17.35
CA PRO A 94 6.79 -4.08 -16.98
C PRO A 94 7.29 -5.19 -16.05
N PHE A 95 6.46 -5.59 -15.09
CA PHE A 95 6.72 -6.74 -14.21
C PHE A 95 5.59 -7.76 -14.30
N ASP A 96 5.94 -9.04 -14.45
CA ASP A 96 4.96 -10.13 -14.42
C ASP A 96 4.51 -10.42 -12.98
N TRP A 97 3.20 -10.52 -12.78
CA TRP A 97 2.57 -10.81 -11.50
C TRP A 97 1.58 -11.98 -11.64
N GLU A 98 1.94 -13.14 -11.10
CA GLU A 98 1.05 -14.30 -11.06
C GLU A 98 -0.05 -14.14 -10.00
N ILE A 99 -1.30 -14.26 -10.42
CA ILE A 99 -2.48 -14.23 -9.55
C ILE A 99 -3.11 -15.63 -9.50
N GLU A 100 -3.25 -16.17 -8.30
CA GLU A 100 -4.02 -17.38 -8.05
C GLU A 100 -5.52 -17.06 -7.97
N SER A 101 -6.36 -17.91 -8.57
CA SER A 101 -7.83 -17.79 -8.50
C SER A 101 -8.37 -18.07 -7.10
N GLY A 102 -9.64 -17.72 -6.90
CA GLY A 102 -10.41 -18.15 -5.72
C GLY A 102 -10.34 -17.19 -4.54
N THR A 103 -9.90 -15.94 -4.72
CA THR A 103 -9.97 -14.95 -3.65
C THR A 103 -10.44 -13.59 -4.15
N THR A 104 -11.48 -13.10 -3.50
CA THR A 104 -11.90 -11.72 -3.59
C THR A 104 -11.14 -10.87 -2.58
N GLY A 105 -10.62 -9.71 -3.01
CA GLY A 105 -9.95 -8.76 -2.13
C GLY A 105 -8.65 -8.20 -2.71
N TRP A 106 -7.94 -7.43 -1.88
CA TRP A 106 -6.65 -6.87 -2.25
C TRP A 106 -5.57 -7.95 -2.40
N ARG A 107 -4.89 -7.90 -3.53
CA ARG A 107 -3.63 -8.58 -3.82
C ARG A 107 -2.50 -7.57 -3.81
N ILE A 108 -1.31 -8.01 -3.44
CA ILE A 108 -0.13 -7.15 -3.34
C ILE A 108 1.00 -7.74 -4.19
N PHE A 109 1.67 -6.87 -4.92
CA PHE A 109 2.89 -7.14 -5.65
C PHE A 109 4.00 -6.24 -5.09
N GLU A 110 4.95 -6.83 -4.37
CA GLU A 110 6.14 -6.11 -3.93
C GLU A 110 7.01 -5.75 -5.14
N LEU A 111 7.39 -4.48 -5.26
CA LEU A 111 8.25 -4.05 -6.35
C LEU A 111 9.68 -4.59 -6.13
N PRO A 112 10.39 -5.03 -7.19
CA PRO A 112 11.77 -5.50 -7.06
C PRO A 112 12.72 -4.45 -6.46
N SER A 113 12.41 -3.18 -6.69
CA SER A 113 13.07 -2.01 -6.09
C SER A 113 12.01 -0.93 -5.83
N PRO A 114 12.07 -0.20 -4.70
CA PRO A 114 11.20 0.95 -4.48
C PRO A 114 11.39 2.02 -5.56
N VAL A 115 10.31 2.68 -5.95
CA VAL A 115 10.28 3.70 -7.00
C VAL A 115 10.08 5.07 -6.38
N GLU A 116 11.01 5.99 -6.60
CA GLU A 116 10.94 7.36 -6.08
C GLU A 116 9.86 8.18 -6.79
N ILE A 117 9.08 8.92 -6.00
CA ILE A 117 7.96 9.75 -6.44
C ILE A 117 8.19 11.15 -5.88
N GLU A 118 8.11 12.14 -6.77
CA GLU A 118 8.18 13.55 -6.41
C GLU A 118 6.80 14.06 -5.98
N ALA A 119 6.77 15.04 -5.09
CA ALA A 119 5.54 15.72 -4.72
C ALA A 119 4.94 16.50 -5.91
N ASP A 120 3.61 16.64 -5.90
CA ASP A 120 2.83 17.46 -6.83
C ASP A 120 3.03 17.12 -8.33
N LYS A 121 3.43 15.87 -8.60
CA LYS A 121 3.57 15.32 -9.95
C LYS A 121 2.59 14.17 -10.17
N ASP A 122 1.98 14.13 -11.35
CA ASP A 122 1.01 13.09 -11.71
C ASP A 122 1.72 11.82 -12.20
N TYR A 123 1.38 10.71 -11.57
CA TYR A 123 1.83 9.37 -11.91
C TYR A 123 0.63 8.46 -12.17
N MET A 124 0.89 7.31 -12.79
CA MET A 124 -0.12 6.27 -12.97
C MET A 124 0.42 4.91 -12.57
N VAL A 125 -0.35 4.18 -11.77
CA VAL A 125 -0.19 2.74 -11.63
C VAL A 125 -1.14 2.05 -12.59
N SER A 126 -0.66 1.05 -13.33
CA SER A 126 -1.50 0.22 -14.16
C SER A 126 -1.20 -1.25 -13.98
N VAL A 127 -2.24 -2.06 -14.09
CA VAL A 127 -2.12 -3.51 -14.18
C VAL A 127 -2.88 -3.99 -15.39
N ARG A 128 -2.16 -4.63 -16.30
CA ARG A 128 -2.67 -5.20 -17.53
C ARG A 128 -3.21 -6.60 -17.30
N ASN A 129 -4.45 -6.80 -17.72
CA ASN A 129 -5.12 -8.09 -17.70
C ASN A 129 -4.51 -9.05 -18.73
N ASN A 130 -4.66 -10.34 -18.48
CA ASN A 130 -4.24 -11.39 -19.41
C ASN A 130 -5.42 -11.89 -20.26
N SER A 131 -5.11 -12.62 -21.34
CA SER A 131 -6.13 -13.16 -22.24
C SER A 131 -7.02 -14.24 -21.61
N SER A 132 -6.61 -14.85 -20.50
CA SER A 132 -7.43 -15.82 -19.75
C SER A 132 -8.32 -15.19 -18.68
N SER A 133 -8.13 -13.91 -18.33
CA SER A 133 -8.92 -13.20 -17.32
C SER A 133 -9.22 -11.77 -17.77
N LEU A 134 -10.43 -11.57 -18.28
CA LEU A 134 -10.88 -10.35 -18.94
C LEU A 134 -11.82 -9.50 -18.06
N VAL A 135 -11.96 -9.89 -16.80
CA VAL A 135 -12.77 -9.16 -15.81
C VAL A 135 -11.87 -8.21 -15.01
N TYR A 136 -12.47 -7.20 -14.40
CA TYR A 136 -11.78 -6.25 -13.54
C TYR A 136 -12.74 -5.65 -12.51
N GLN A 137 -12.19 -5.23 -11.39
CA GLN A 137 -12.95 -4.62 -10.30
C GLN A 137 -12.80 -3.10 -10.36
N MET A 138 -13.92 -2.40 -10.15
CA MET A 138 -13.98 -0.94 -10.19
C MET A 138 -14.97 -0.39 -9.17
N VAL A 139 -14.81 0.88 -8.83
CA VAL A 139 -15.80 1.68 -8.11
C VAL A 139 -16.19 2.86 -8.98
N LEU A 140 -17.49 3.07 -9.19
CA LEU A 140 -17.99 4.16 -10.04
C LEU A 140 -18.04 5.48 -9.27
N GLY A 141 -17.49 6.55 -9.85
CA GLY A 141 -17.53 7.89 -9.26
C GLY A 141 -16.68 8.06 -8.00
N TYR A 142 -15.73 7.16 -7.73
CA TYR A 142 -14.89 7.18 -6.52
C TYR A 142 -14.23 8.56 -6.30
N PHE A 143 -13.47 9.04 -7.30
CA PHE A 143 -12.72 10.29 -7.21
C PHE A 143 -13.60 11.55 -7.12
N GLU A 144 -14.86 11.48 -7.56
CA GLU A 144 -15.83 12.58 -7.43
C GLU A 144 -16.44 12.67 -6.02
N SER A 145 -16.32 11.60 -5.23
CA SER A 145 -17.01 11.44 -3.95
C SER A 145 -16.07 11.49 -2.74
N ILE A 146 -14.78 11.30 -2.95
CA ILE A 146 -13.78 11.22 -1.88
C ILE A 146 -13.26 12.60 -1.50
N ASP A 147 -13.00 12.78 -0.20
CA ASP A 147 -12.24 13.93 0.31
C ASP A 147 -10.81 13.44 0.63
N SER A 148 -9.83 13.93 -0.13
CA SER A 148 -8.40 13.61 0.08
C SER A 148 -7.62 14.76 0.71
N SER A 149 -8.29 15.68 1.41
CA SER A 149 -7.64 16.83 2.06
C SER A 149 -6.69 16.42 3.18
N ASP A 150 -7.05 15.40 3.95
CA ASP A 150 -6.24 14.83 5.05
C ASP A 150 -5.34 13.66 4.60
N SER A 151 -5.32 13.32 3.31
CA SER A 151 -4.50 12.24 2.74
C SER A 151 -3.15 12.77 2.23
N VAL A 152 -2.11 11.92 2.27
CA VAL A 152 -0.86 12.20 1.56
C VAL A 152 -1.04 12.22 0.05
N PHE A 153 -2.07 11.55 -0.47
CA PHE A 153 -2.43 11.60 -1.88
C PHE A 153 -3.25 12.85 -2.19
N ASN A 154 -2.89 13.51 -3.28
CA ASN A 154 -3.71 14.54 -3.90
C ASN A 154 -4.53 13.89 -5.02
N LEU A 155 -5.82 13.64 -4.76
CA LEU A 155 -6.68 12.90 -5.68
C LEU A 155 -7.67 13.76 -6.47
N GLU A 156 -7.63 15.09 -6.32
CA GLU A 156 -8.61 16.02 -6.92
C GLU A 156 -8.74 15.88 -8.45
N ASN A 157 -7.66 15.51 -9.15
CA ASN A 157 -7.65 15.30 -10.60
C ASN A 157 -7.40 13.84 -11.00
N SER A 158 -7.52 12.91 -10.05
CA SER A 158 -7.27 11.50 -10.30
C SER A 158 -8.42 10.84 -11.04
N TYR A 159 -8.12 9.85 -11.89
CA TYR A 159 -9.10 9.15 -12.71
C TYR A 159 -8.65 7.73 -13.01
N GLY A 160 -9.63 6.86 -13.28
CA GLY A 160 -9.36 5.56 -13.89
C GLY A 160 -9.15 5.68 -15.39
N ALA A 161 -8.12 5.01 -15.89
CA ALA A 161 -7.70 5.00 -17.28
C ALA A 161 -7.67 3.58 -17.86
N TYR A 162 -7.83 3.46 -19.17
CA TYR A 162 -7.72 2.17 -19.86
C TYR A 162 -7.06 2.30 -21.24
N SER A 163 -6.48 1.20 -21.72
CA SER A 163 -6.02 1.04 -23.10
C SER A 163 -6.26 -0.37 -23.61
N SER A 164 -6.72 -0.48 -24.86
CA SER A 164 -6.74 -1.74 -25.62
C SER A 164 -5.44 -2.00 -26.39
N ASP A 165 -4.58 -0.99 -26.53
CA ASP A 165 -3.20 -1.18 -27.00
C ASP A 165 -2.31 -1.43 -25.79
N LEU A 166 -1.92 -2.69 -25.64
CA LEU A 166 -1.23 -3.21 -24.46
C LEU A 166 0.21 -2.72 -24.30
N ASN A 167 0.73 -1.91 -25.22
CA ASN A 167 2.09 -1.38 -25.20
C ASN A 167 2.14 0.15 -25.03
N LEU A 168 0.98 0.79 -24.84
CA LEU A 168 0.88 2.24 -24.74
C LEU A 168 0.36 2.65 -23.36
N PHE A 169 0.78 3.85 -22.95
CA PHE A 169 0.24 4.53 -21.79
C PHE A 169 -1.31 4.60 -21.85
N PRO A 170 -2.04 4.25 -20.78
CA PRO A 170 -3.49 4.31 -20.76
C PRO A 170 -4.05 5.74 -20.87
N GLU A 171 -4.55 6.11 -22.04
CA GLU A 171 -5.20 7.42 -22.28
C GLU A 171 -6.73 7.38 -22.27
N GLY A 172 -7.33 6.20 -22.43
CA GLY A 172 -8.77 6.03 -22.49
C GLY A 172 -9.43 6.44 -21.17
N ARG A 173 -10.51 7.24 -21.26
CA ARG A 173 -11.30 7.68 -20.11
C ARG A 173 -12.78 7.46 -20.36
N ASN A 174 -13.51 6.99 -19.36
CA ASN A 174 -14.96 6.94 -19.39
C ASN A 174 -15.54 8.08 -18.57
N GLN A 175 -16.00 9.12 -19.26
CA GLN A 175 -16.56 10.35 -18.66
C GLN A 175 -18.07 10.24 -18.34
N VAL A 176 -18.67 9.06 -18.51
CA VAL A 176 -20.09 8.84 -18.17
C VAL A 176 -20.19 8.22 -16.79
N THR A 177 -19.41 7.17 -16.53
CA THR A 177 -19.48 6.41 -15.27
C THR A 177 -18.30 6.67 -14.34
N TYR A 178 -17.27 7.40 -14.79
CA TYR A 178 -16.06 7.74 -14.02
C TYR A 178 -15.53 6.56 -13.19
N PRO A 179 -15.21 5.41 -13.82
CA PRO A 179 -14.75 4.25 -13.08
C PRO A 179 -13.36 4.55 -12.50
N ALA A 180 -13.17 4.22 -11.22
CA ALA A 180 -11.86 4.00 -10.66
C ALA A 180 -11.57 2.50 -10.72
N PHE A 181 -10.65 2.09 -11.59
CA PHE A 181 -10.18 0.71 -11.63
C PHE A 181 -9.34 0.47 -10.38
N LEU A 182 -9.58 -0.62 -9.66
CA LEU A 182 -8.93 -0.87 -8.37
C LEU A 182 -7.50 -1.38 -8.55
N ARG A 183 -6.67 -0.52 -9.16
CA ARG A 183 -5.21 -0.60 -9.33
C ARG A 183 -4.61 0.48 -8.45
N ASP A 184 -3.81 0.07 -7.48
CA ASP A 184 -3.39 0.91 -6.36
C ASP A 184 -1.89 0.79 -6.14
N VAL A 185 -1.36 1.68 -5.32
CA VAL A 185 0.02 1.67 -4.86
C VAL A 185 0.10 1.57 -3.35
N VAL A 186 1.25 1.14 -2.86
CA VAL A 186 1.68 1.32 -1.48
C VAL A 186 2.78 2.36 -1.48
N PHE A 187 2.47 3.54 -0.94
CA PHE A 187 3.36 4.69 -0.87
C PHE A 187 3.91 4.89 0.54
N VAL A 188 5.21 5.05 0.66
CA VAL A 188 5.89 5.40 1.91
C VAL A 188 6.40 6.83 1.78
N PRO A 189 5.82 7.80 2.50
CA PRO A 189 6.32 9.17 2.54
C PRO A 189 7.77 9.21 3.03
N GLU A 190 8.59 10.05 2.41
CA GLU A 190 9.88 10.40 2.99
C GLU A 190 9.64 11.23 4.25
N VAL A 191 10.13 10.76 5.39
CA VAL A 191 10.08 11.52 6.63
C VAL A 191 11.33 12.39 6.64
N ASP A 192 11.15 13.70 6.76
CA ASP A 192 12.27 14.61 7.03
C ASP A 192 12.94 14.16 8.35
N GLU A 193 14.05 13.44 8.24
CA GLU A 193 14.89 13.16 9.41
C GLU A 193 15.42 14.51 9.88
N PRO A 194 15.23 14.89 11.17
CA PRO A 194 15.76 16.15 11.64
C PRO A 194 17.27 16.15 11.41
N GLU A 195 17.77 17.16 10.69
CA GLU A 195 19.20 17.43 10.53
C GLU A 195 19.91 17.15 11.86
N PRO A 196 20.99 16.34 11.89
CA PRO A 196 21.69 16.03 13.12
C PRO A 196 22.07 17.37 13.75
N THR A 197 21.49 17.65 14.92
CA THR A 197 21.81 18.87 15.65
C THR A 197 23.30 18.79 15.91
N THR A 198 24.07 19.70 15.32
CA THR A 198 25.52 19.74 15.53
C THR A 198 25.74 19.81 17.04
N GLU A 199 26.29 18.72 17.57
CA GLU A 199 26.70 18.67 18.96
C GLU A 199 27.64 19.87 19.17
N PRO A 200 27.44 20.69 20.23
CA PRO A 200 28.31 21.84 20.45
C PRO A 200 29.75 21.34 20.48
N GLU A 201 30.62 21.92 19.65
CA GLU A 201 32.02 21.54 19.62
C GLU A 201 32.59 21.69 21.03
N THR A 202 32.79 20.57 21.73
CA THR A 202 33.58 20.55 22.96
C THR A 202 35.03 20.66 22.52
N ASN A 203 35.45 21.88 22.19
CA ASN A 203 36.85 22.18 21.95
C ASN A 203 37.63 21.81 23.25
N PRO A 204 38.55 20.83 23.21
CA PRO A 204 39.29 20.40 24.40
C PRO A 204 40.25 21.48 24.93
N SER A 205 40.37 22.63 24.26
CA SER A 205 41.21 23.75 24.66
C SER A 205 40.69 24.59 25.85
N THR A 206 39.42 24.48 26.24
CA THR A 206 38.83 25.38 27.26
C THR A 206 38.59 24.75 28.64
N GLY A 207 38.79 23.44 28.78
CA GLY A 207 38.76 22.79 30.10
C GLY A 207 37.37 22.65 30.75
N ASP A 208 36.28 22.73 29.98
CA ASP A 208 34.94 22.42 30.48
C ASP A 208 34.62 20.94 30.26
N GLY A 209 35.32 20.09 31.00
CA GLY A 209 35.07 18.65 31.03
C GLY A 209 33.90 18.31 31.93
N ALA A 210 32.73 18.01 31.35
CA ALA A 210 31.67 17.27 32.03
C ALA A 210 31.47 15.92 31.32
N TRP A 211 31.96 14.88 31.99
CA TRP A 211 31.80 13.48 31.63
C TRP A 211 30.31 13.10 31.62
N SER A 212 29.76 12.65 30.49
CA SER A 212 28.55 11.82 30.48
C SER A 212 28.70 10.69 29.47
N PHE A 213 28.31 9.50 29.93
CA PHE A 213 28.61 8.21 29.32
C PHE A 213 27.91 8.03 27.97
N ILE A 214 28.66 7.51 27.00
CA ILE A 214 28.17 6.93 25.76
C ILE A 214 27.19 5.80 26.10
N LEU A 215 25.90 6.03 25.86
CA LEU A 215 24.92 4.96 25.74
C LEU A 215 24.95 4.52 24.27
N LEU A 216 25.78 3.52 23.98
CA LEU A 216 25.67 2.72 22.76
C LEU A 216 24.38 1.89 22.87
N GLY A 217 23.26 2.50 22.53
CA GLY A 217 21.96 1.85 22.46
C GLY A 217 21.69 1.37 21.04
N VAL A 218 22.16 0.17 20.71
CA VAL A 218 21.60 -0.61 19.60
C VAL A 218 20.15 -0.92 19.96
N PHE A 219 19.19 -0.26 19.32
CA PHE A 219 17.79 -0.70 19.37
C PHE A 219 17.54 -1.66 18.20
N VAL A 220 17.67 -2.95 18.47
CA VAL A 220 16.82 -3.96 17.83
C VAL A 220 15.52 -3.96 18.63
N ALA A 221 14.45 -3.39 18.09
CA ALA A 221 13.12 -3.47 18.69
C ALA A 221 12.36 -4.64 18.07
N LEU A 222 12.30 -5.75 18.80
CA LEU A 222 11.34 -6.83 18.63
C LEU A 222 10.47 -6.84 19.88
N ALA A 223 9.27 -6.25 19.83
CA ALA A 223 8.19 -6.51 20.80
C ALA A 223 6.83 -5.92 20.36
N SER A 224 5.94 -6.82 19.92
CA SER A 224 4.48 -6.88 20.15
C SER A 224 3.75 -5.60 20.57
N ALA A 225 2.88 -5.09 19.70
CA ALA A 225 1.73 -4.27 20.10
C ALA A 225 0.45 -5.13 20.08
N ALA A 226 -0.14 -5.31 21.26
CA ALA A 226 -1.50 -5.79 21.39
C ALA A 226 -2.46 -4.63 21.05
N VAL A 227 -3.26 -4.78 19.99
CA VAL A 227 -4.40 -3.88 19.76
C VAL A 227 -5.48 -4.22 20.77
N VAL A 228 -5.64 -3.36 21.77
CA VAL A 228 -6.88 -3.27 22.54
C VAL A 228 -7.88 -2.52 21.68
N VAL A 229 -8.75 -3.25 20.99
CA VAL A 229 -9.96 -2.67 20.39
C VAL A 229 -10.86 -2.20 21.53
N VAL A 230 -10.84 -0.90 21.83
CA VAL A 230 -11.91 -0.27 22.61
C VAL A 230 -13.11 -0.17 21.68
N SER A 231 -13.96 -1.20 21.68
CA SER A 231 -15.29 -1.07 21.12
C SER A 231 -16.07 -0.07 21.99
N ARG A 232 -16.32 1.13 21.47
CA ARG A 232 -17.36 2.00 22.03
C ARG A 232 -18.70 1.37 21.67
N GLY A 233 -19.18 0.51 22.56
CA GLY A 233 -20.57 0.07 22.56
C GLY A 233 -21.47 1.31 22.63
N ARG A 234 -22.24 1.54 21.55
CA ARG A 234 -23.33 2.51 21.54
C ARG A 234 -24.37 2.03 22.56
N LYS A 235 -24.48 2.74 23.67
CA LYS A 235 -25.56 2.56 24.65
C LYS A 235 -26.86 2.94 23.96
N VAL A 236 -27.73 1.96 23.78
CA VAL A 236 -29.14 2.18 23.43
C VAL A 236 -29.84 2.53 24.75
N GLU A 237 -30.37 3.74 24.85
CA GLU A 237 -31.29 4.12 25.91
C GLU A 237 -32.53 4.76 25.26
N GLY A 238 -33.70 4.20 25.58
CA GLY A 238 -35.01 4.81 25.36
C GLY A 238 -35.77 4.33 24.14
#